data_AF-A0A969DGL2-F1
#
_entry.id   AF-A0A969DGL2-F1
#
_cell.length_a   1.000
_cell.length_b   1.000
_cell.length_c   1.000
_cell.angle_alpha   90.00
_cell.angle_beta   90.00
_cell.angle_gamma   90.00
#
_symmetry.space_group_name_H-M   'P 1'
#
loop_
_entity.id
_entity.type
_entity.pdbx_description
1 polymer ?
#
loop_
_entity_poly.entity_id
_entity_poly.type
_entity_poly.pdbx_seq_one_letter_code
_entity_poly.pdbx_strand_id
1 'polypeptide(L)'
;MKNCEILKSLPKEGLEPRQFLRHCFSIAELTPSELLEEETDSQYRKKCITVFCAIFDIQRATVRKWGSDLNFDGMPKYCKIALAYIYAAQIAPHQLGSILKGNFAPPSVDAQTFLE
;
A
#
# COMPACT_ATOMS: atom_id res chain seq x y z
N MET A 1 -19.22 -16.09 12.70
CA MET A 1 -18.13 -15.59 13.57
C MET A 1 -16.77 -15.50 12.87
N LYS A 2 -16.62 -16.04 11.65
CA LYS A 2 -15.35 -16.00 10.90
C LYS A 2 -14.85 -14.57 10.64
N ASN A 3 -15.76 -13.61 10.49
CA ASN A 3 -15.40 -12.21 10.23
C ASN A 3 -14.72 -11.54 11.44
N CYS A 4 -15.03 -11.95 12.67
CA CYS A 4 -14.32 -11.48 13.87
C CYS A 4 -12.93 -12.14 14.03
N GLU A 5 -12.71 -13.33 13.47
CA GLU A 5 -11.38 -13.95 13.44
C GLU A 5 -10.41 -13.15 12.54
N ILE A 6 -10.91 -12.50 11.49
CA ILE A 6 -10.10 -11.60 10.64
C ILE A 6 -9.50 -10.44 11.44
N LEU A 7 -10.18 -10.00 12.50
CA LEU A 7 -9.69 -8.94 13.39
C LEU A 7 -8.46 -9.40 14.18
N LYS A 8 -8.32 -10.69 14.44
CA LYS A 8 -7.14 -11.26 15.10
C LYS A 8 -5.93 -11.36 14.17
N SER A 9 -6.16 -11.43 12.85
CA SER A 9 -5.13 -11.45 11.81
C SER A 9 -4.78 -10.06 11.27
N LEU A 10 -5.31 -8.98 11.86
CA LEU A 10 -4.97 -7.63 11.43
C LEU A 10 -3.49 -7.35 11.68
N PRO A 11 -2.83 -6.62 10.77
CA PRO A 11 -1.43 -6.26 10.94
C PRO A 11 -1.21 -5.47 12.23
N LYS A 12 -0.30 -5.99 13.08
CA LYS A 12 0.17 -5.32 14.30
C LYS A 12 1.44 -4.50 14.05
N GLU A 13 2.13 -4.82 12.97
CA GLU A 13 3.37 -4.18 12.54
C GLU A 13 3.16 -3.49 11.20
N GLY A 14 3.98 -2.47 10.93
CA GLY A 14 3.95 -1.76 9.67
C GLY A 14 4.61 -2.56 8.56
N LEU A 15 4.18 -2.32 7.32
CA LEU A 15 4.81 -2.85 6.12
C LEU A 15 5.82 -1.83 5.61
N GLU A 16 7.02 -2.30 5.25
CA GLU A 16 8.06 -1.41 4.75
C GLU A 16 7.67 -0.81 3.39
N PRO A 17 7.90 0.50 3.16
CA PRO A 17 7.40 1.21 1.98
C PRO A 17 7.84 0.56 0.66
N ARG A 18 9.11 0.17 0.58
CA ARG A 18 9.68 -0.46 -0.61
C ARG A 18 9.06 -1.82 -0.91
N GLN A 19 8.80 -2.62 0.13
CA GLN A 19 8.13 -3.91 -0.02
C GLN A 19 6.71 -3.71 -0.55
N PHE A 20 5.94 -2.80 0.06
CA PHE A 20 4.59 -2.45 -0.40
C PHE A 20 4.58 -2.01 -1.87
N LEU A 21 5.50 -1.13 -2.27
CA LEU A 21 5.59 -0.63 -3.64
C LEU A 21 5.90 -1.73 -4.66
N ARG A 22 6.75 -2.70 -4.31
CA ARG A 22 7.01 -3.86 -5.18
C ARG A 22 5.74 -4.69 -5.41
N HIS A 23 4.90 -4.86 -4.40
CA HIS A 23 3.59 -5.49 -4.57
C HIS A 23 2.66 -4.62 -5.44
N CYS A 24 2.67 -3.29 -5.26
CA CYS A 24 1.84 -2.39 -6.08
C CYS A 24 2.19 -2.42 -7.56
N PHE A 25 3.47 -2.57 -7.90
CA PHE A 25 3.93 -2.63 -9.28
C PHE A 25 4.00 -4.06 -9.84
N SER A 26 3.54 -5.06 -9.08
CA SER A 26 3.59 -6.47 -9.45
C SER A 26 5.01 -6.98 -9.75
N ILE A 27 6.01 -6.45 -9.04
CA ILE A 27 7.42 -6.81 -9.20
C ILE A 27 8.00 -7.54 -7.97
N ALA A 28 7.17 -7.88 -6.98
CA ALA A 28 7.63 -8.47 -5.72
C ALA A 28 8.35 -9.82 -5.88
N GLU A 29 7.99 -10.60 -6.89
CA GLU A 29 8.54 -11.93 -7.18
C GLU A 29 9.71 -11.90 -8.18
N LEU A 30 10.13 -10.71 -8.64
CA LEU A 30 11.25 -10.57 -9.55
C LEU A 30 12.57 -10.93 -8.87
N THR A 31 13.51 -11.41 -9.68
CA THR A 31 14.88 -11.67 -9.22
C THR A 31 15.58 -10.37 -8.81
N PRO A 32 16.65 -10.42 -7.98
CA PRO A 32 17.38 -9.22 -7.58
C PRO A 32 17.89 -8.36 -8.74
N SER A 33 18.26 -8.97 -9.87
CA SER A 33 18.69 -8.27 -11.09
C SER A 33 17.55 -7.52 -11.78
N GLU A 34 16.40 -8.16 -11.91
CA GLU A 34 15.20 -7.56 -12.53
C GLU A 34 14.62 -6.45 -11.63
N LEU A 35 14.63 -6.67 -10.31
CA LEU A 35 14.28 -5.63 -9.33
C LEU A 35 15.19 -4.41 -9.48
N LEU A 36 16.50 -4.61 -9.66
CA LEU A 36 17.45 -3.52 -9.85
C LEU A 36 17.17 -2.75 -11.14
N GLU A 37 16.86 -3.44 -12.24
CA GLU A 37 16.49 -2.81 -13.51
C GLU A 37 15.25 -1.92 -13.36
N GLU A 38 14.19 -2.43 -12.75
CA GLU A 38 12.97 -1.67 -12.48
C GLU A 38 13.19 -0.50 -11.50
N GLU A 39 13.93 -0.73 -10.42
CA GLU A 39 14.16 0.26 -9.36
C GLU A 39 15.17 1.34 -9.78
N THR A 40 15.99 1.10 -10.80
CA THR A 40 16.92 2.10 -11.38
C THR A 40 16.29 2.94 -12.48
N ASP A 41 15.08 2.61 -12.95
CA ASP A 41 14.33 3.45 -13.87
C ASP A 41 14.16 4.87 -13.30
N SER A 42 14.50 5.87 -14.11
CA SER A 42 14.47 7.28 -13.70
C SER A 42 13.10 7.77 -13.23
N GLN A 43 12.01 7.11 -13.67
CA GLN A 43 10.65 7.43 -13.28
C GLN A 43 10.16 6.57 -12.10
N TYR A 44 10.86 5.50 -11.71
CA TYR A 44 10.43 4.58 -10.66
C TYR A 44 10.10 5.32 -9.36
N ARG A 45 11.03 6.15 -8.88
CA ARG A 45 10.80 6.94 -7.66
C ARG A 45 9.64 7.93 -7.80
N LYS A 46 9.44 8.50 -8.99
CA LYS A 46 8.30 9.40 -9.27
C LYS A 46 6.97 8.65 -9.24
N LYS A 47 6.93 7.41 -9.74
CA LYS A 47 5.78 6.50 -9.64
C LYS A 47 5.49 6.18 -8.16
N CYS A 48 6.51 5.81 -7.39
CA CYS A 48 6.40 5.56 -5.94
C CYS A 48 5.78 6.73 -5.18
N ILE A 49 6.29 7.95 -5.40
CA ILE A 49 5.75 9.16 -4.78
C ILE A 49 4.28 9.35 -5.15
N THR A 50 3.91 9.09 -6.40
CA THR A 50 2.53 9.25 -6.87
C THR A 50 1.59 8.28 -6.17
N VAL A 51 2.01 7.02 -5.96
CA VAL A 51 1.25 6.02 -5.20
C VAL A 51 1.01 6.51 -3.77
N PHE A 52 2.05 6.95 -3.06
CA PHE A 52 1.89 7.43 -1.67
C PHE A 52 1.08 8.71 -1.54
N CYS A 53 1.25 9.67 -2.46
CA CYS A 53 0.43 10.88 -2.47
C CYS A 53 -1.05 10.53 -2.60
N ALA A 54 -1.36 9.57 -3.46
CA ALA A 54 -2.72 9.12 -3.65
C ALA A 54 -3.20 8.39 -2.37
N ILE A 55 -2.49 7.36 -1.90
CA ILE A 55 -2.88 6.55 -0.72
C ILE A 55 -3.18 7.40 0.51
N PHE A 56 -2.33 8.37 0.81
CA PHE A 56 -2.42 9.14 2.05
C PHE A 56 -3.09 10.50 1.87
N ASP A 57 -3.52 10.84 0.65
CA ASP A 57 -4.03 12.17 0.29
C ASP A 57 -3.11 13.31 0.77
N ILE A 58 -1.83 13.20 0.41
CA ILE A 58 -0.79 14.16 0.81
C ILE A 58 -0.03 14.72 -0.37
N GLN A 59 0.55 15.90 -0.17
CA GLN A 59 1.35 16.56 -1.19
C GLN A 59 2.67 15.82 -1.46
N ARG A 60 3.12 15.88 -2.72
CA ARG A 60 4.42 15.33 -3.16
C ARG A 60 5.60 15.86 -2.35
N ALA A 61 5.52 17.11 -1.87
CA ALA A 61 6.55 17.71 -1.03
C ALA A 61 6.72 16.97 0.30
N THR A 62 5.61 16.50 0.90
CA THR A 62 5.62 15.71 2.13
C THR A 62 6.28 14.35 1.91
N VAL A 63 5.87 13.62 0.86
CA VAL A 63 6.45 12.30 0.56
C VAL A 63 7.94 12.39 0.25
N ARG A 64 8.39 13.45 -0.43
CA ARG A 64 9.82 13.67 -0.70
C ARG A 64 10.66 13.85 0.57
N LYS A 65 10.06 14.33 1.67
CA LYS A 65 10.75 14.47 2.96
C LYS A 65 10.90 13.14 3.70
N TRP A 66 10.23 12.08 3.26
CA TRP A 66 10.36 10.75 3.87
C TRP A 66 11.65 10.03 3.48
N GLY A 67 12.46 10.58 2.58
CA GLY A 67 13.75 9.99 2.23
C GLY A 67 14.13 10.28 0.79
N SER A 68 15.43 10.31 0.51
CA SER A 68 15.95 10.49 -0.85
C SER A 68 16.00 9.20 -1.64
N ASP A 69 16.04 8.05 -0.97
CA ASP A 69 16.11 6.73 -1.58
C ASP A 69 14.73 6.12 -1.86
N LEU A 70 14.70 4.81 -2.11
CA LEU A 70 13.48 4.02 -2.34
C LEU A 70 12.93 3.37 -1.07
N ASN A 71 13.59 3.53 0.08
CA ASN A 71 13.17 2.94 1.35
C ASN A 71 12.20 3.86 2.09
N PHE A 72 12.29 5.18 1.88
CA PHE A 72 11.43 6.18 2.53
C PHE A 72 11.46 6.08 4.06
N ASP A 73 12.66 5.98 4.64
CA ASP A 73 12.89 5.74 6.08
C ASP A 73 12.20 6.75 7.02
N GLY A 74 11.99 7.98 6.55
CA GLY A 74 11.27 9.04 7.25
C GLY A 74 9.74 8.93 7.17
N MET A 75 9.19 7.86 6.59
CA MET A 75 7.75 7.62 6.58
C MET A 75 7.23 7.41 8.02
N PRO A 76 6.18 8.13 8.45
CA PRO A 76 5.61 7.96 9.78
C PRO A 76 5.13 6.53 10.05
N LYS A 77 5.27 6.07 11.30
CA LYS A 77 4.87 4.70 11.70
C LYS A 77 3.41 4.38 11.38
N TYR A 78 2.50 5.34 11.57
CA TYR A 78 1.08 5.13 11.25
C TYR A 78 0.84 4.90 9.75
N CYS A 79 1.62 5.53 8.87
CA CYS A 79 1.58 5.27 7.44
C CYS A 79 2.02 3.84 7.12
N LYS A 80 3.11 3.36 7.73
CA LYS A 80 3.57 1.96 7.55
C LYS A 80 2.52 0.94 7.99
N ILE A 81 1.83 1.21 9.11
CA ILE A 81 0.70 0.38 9.58
C ILE A 81 -0.44 0.39 8.56
N ALA A 82 -0.82 1.56 8.05
CA ALA A 82 -1.84 1.67 7.00
C ALA A 82 -1.47 0.90 5.72
N LEU A 83 -0.20 0.92 5.29
CA LEU A 83 0.28 0.10 4.17
C LEU A 83 0.05 -1.39 4.43
N ALA A 84 0.32 -1.86 5.65
CA ALA A 84 0.10 -3.25 6.03
C ALA A 84 -1.39 -3.61 5.96
N TYR A 85 -2.29 -2.74 6.43
CA TYR A 85 -3.74 -2.94 6.31
C TYR A 85 -4.19 -3.02 4.85
N ILE A 86 -3.73 -2.10 4.00
CA ILE A 86 -4.06 -2.09 2.57
C ILE A 86 -3.60 -3.38 1.89
N TYR A 87 -2.37 -3.82 2.22
CA TYR A 87 -1.81 -5.07 1.71
C TYR A 87 -2.58 -6.30 2.18
N ALA A 88 -2.88 -6.39 3.49
CA ALA A 88 -3.61 -7.51 4.08
C ALA A 88 -5.06 -7.62 3.57
N ALA A 89 -5.69 -6.48 3.28
CA ALA A 89 -7.02 -6.43 2.69
C ALA A 89 -7.03 -6.89 1.21
N GLN A 90 -5.88 -7.25 0.64
CA GLN A 90 -5.70 -7.59 -0.77
C GLN A 90 -6.35 -6.56 -1.71
N ILE A 91 -6.37 -5.28 -1.30
CA ILE A 91 -6.86 -4.21 -2.16
C ILE A 91 -5.91 -4.18 -3.35
N ALA A 92 -6.38 -4.74 -4.45
CA ALA A 92 -5.56 -4.87 -5.62
C ALA A 92 -5.15 -3.47 -6.10
N PRO A 93 -3.95 -3.27 -6.64
CA PRO A 93 -3.47 -1.95 -7.08
C PRO A 93 -4.42 -1.23 -8.05
N HIS A 94 -5.25 -1.97 -8.78
CA HIS A 94 -6.30 -1.41 -9.65
C HIS A 94 -7.50 -0.83 -8.87
N GLN A 95 -7.81 -1.33 -7.68
CA GLN A 95 -8.88 -0.82 -6.81
C GLN A 95 -8.44 0.42 -6.03
N LEU A 96 -7.14 0.53 -5.73
CA LEU A 96 -6.54 1.72 -5.13
C LEU A 96 -6.90 2.98 -5.94
N GLY A 97 -6.77 2.95 -7.26
CA GLY A 97 -7.16 4.09 -8.10
C GLY A 97 -8.64 4.50 -7.98
N SER A 98 -9.55 3.56 -7.73
CA SER A 98 -10.98 3.82 -7.55
C SER A 98 -11.31 4.31 -6.13
N ILE A 99 -10.66 3.75 -5.10
CA ILE A 99 -10.78 4.21 -3.71
C ILE A 99 -10.38 5.68 -3.61
N LEU A 100 -9.28 6.02 -4.24
CA LEU A 100 -8.68 7.36 -4.19
C LEU A 100 -9.46 8.42 -4.95
N LYS A 101 -10.32 8.01 -5.89
CA LYS A 101 -11.23 8.91 -6.61
C LYS A 101 -12.61 9.02 -5.95
N GLY A 102 -12.83 8.35 -4.81
CA GLY A 102 -14.15 8.25 -4.18
C GLY A 102 -15.13 7.38 -4.95
N ASN A 103 -14.66 6.61 -5.93
CA ASN A 103 -15.47 5.79 -6.83
C ASN A 103 -15.53 4.32 -6.40
N PHE A 104 -14.86 3.96 -5.31
CA PHE A 104 -14.91 2.61 -4.78
C PHE A 104 -16.20 2.42 -4.00
N ALA A 105 -17.05 1.52 -4.50
CA ALA A 105 -18.15 0.98 -3.73
C ALA A 105 -17.62 -0.19 -2.88
N PRO A 106 -17.51 -0.04 -1.55
CA PRO A 106 -17.15 -1.17 -0.71
C PRO A 106 -18.23 -2.25 -0.80
N PRO A 107 -17.86 -3.54 -0.79
CA PRO A 107 -18.86 -4.60 -0.68
C PRO A 107 -19.65 -4.42 0.62
N SER A 108 -20.98 -4.38 0.52
CA SER A 108 -21.86 -4.36 1.68
C SER A 108 -22.24 -5.78 2.06
N VAL A 109 -22.12 -6.10 3.35
CA VAL A 109 -22.62 -7.35 3.93
C VAL A 109 -23.63 -6.99 5.01
N ASP A 110 -24.76 -7.69 5.07
CA ASP A 110 -25.74 -7.47 6.12
C ASP A 110 -25.24 -8.02 7.46
N ALA A 111 -25.85 -7.57 8.57
CA ALA A 111 -25.39 -7.91 9.91
C ALA A 111 -25.46 -9.42 10.21
N GLN A 112 -26.44 -10.13 9.64
CA GLN A 112 -26.59 -11.56 9.86
C GLN A 112 -25.48 -12.33 9.13
N THR A 113 -25.24 -12.02 7.87
CA THR A 113 -24.13 -12.58 7.08
C THR A 113 -22.76 -12.22 7.68
N PHE A 114 -22.63 -11.06 8.32
CA PHE A 114 -21.40 -10.69 9.02
C PHE A 114 -21.15 -11.53 10.29
N LEU A 115 -22.21 -11.90 11.01
CA LEU A 115 -22.13 -12.62 12.28
C LEU A 115 -22.01 -14.14 12.12
N GLU A 116 -22.43 -14.71 11.00
CA GLU A 116 -22.25 -16.13 10.64
C GLU A 116 -20.80 -16.45 10.23
#